data_AF-A0A971LBY6-F1
#
_entry.id   AF-A0A971LBY6-F1
#
_cell.length_a   1.000
_cell.length_b   1.000
_cell.length_c   1.000
_cell.angle_alpha   90.00
_cell.angle_beta   90.00
_cell.angle_gamma   90.00
#
_symmetry.space_group_name_H-M   'P 1'
#
loop_
_entity.id
_entity.type
_entity.pdbx_description
1 polymer ?
#
loop_
_entity_poly.entity_id
_entity_poly.type
_entity_poly.pdbx_seq_one_letter_code
_entity_poly.pdbx_strand_id
1 'polypeptide(L)'
;MVEYEKLVDKISRDLIKNNRALVSTQMRIYELLEFISPFELVFNRLTDEEKKLIEGKYLLNLSNYQLADILHCSEKRVRTMKKRIILKIADWLGKHDAKELAI
;
A
#
# COMPACT_ATOMS: atom_id res chain seq x y z
N MET A 1 38.60 4.49 -38.40
CA MET A 1 37.25 5.08 -38.50
C MET A 1 36.14 4.05 -38.29
N VAL A 2 36.17 2.91 -38.99
CA VAL A 2 35.14 1.85 -38.91
C VAL A 2 34.87 1.28 -37.50
N GLU A 3 35.89 1.21 -36.63
CA GLU A 3 35.69 0.71 -35.25
C GLU A 3 34.96 1.71 -34.34
N TYR A 4 35.21 3.01 -34.53
CA TYR A 4 34.52 4.07 -33.79
C TYR A 4 33.05 4.17 -34.21
N GLU A 5 32.77 4.02 -35.51
CA GLU A 5 31.39 3.96 -36.01
C GLU A 5 30.62 2.78 -35.42
N LYS A 6 31.23 1.58 -35.39
CA LYS A 6 30.64 0.41 -34.73
C LYS A 6 30.39 0.62 -33.24
N LEU A 7 31.30 1.33 -32.55
CA LEU A 7 31.15 1.67 -31.14
C LEU A 7 30.00 2.66 -30.92
N VAL A 8 29.90 3.70 -31.75
CA VAL A 8 28.82 4.69 -31.71
C VAL A 8 27.47 4.04 -31.99
N ASP A 9 27.40 3.12 -32.96
CA ASP A 9 26.19 2.36 -33.26
C ASP A 9 25.77 1.48 -32.08
N LYS A 10 26.73 0.82 -31.45
CA LYS A 10 26.46 -0.02 -30.26
C LYS A 10 25.93 0.83 -29.12
N ILE A 11 26.59 1.94 -28.80
CA ILE A 11 26.16 2.87 -27.75
C ILE A 11 24.77 3.43 -28.05
N SER A 12 24.49 3.78 -29.30
CA SER A 12 23.17 4.30 -29.72
C SER A 12 22.06 3.27 -29.53
N ARG A 13 22.31 2.00 -29.88
CA ARG A 13 21.35 0.90 -29.65
C ARG A 13 21.13 0.64 -28.17
N ASP A 14 22.20 0.63 -27.38
CA ASP A 14 22.13 0.43 -25.93
C ASP A 14 21.37 1.58 -25.25
N LEU A 15 21.58 2.83 -25.69
CA LEU A 15 20.86 3.99 -25.21
C LEU A 15 19.35 3.89 -25.50
N ILE A 16 18.97 3.49 -26.72
CA ILE A 16 17.56 3.29 -27.09
C ILE A 16 16.94 2.18 -26.23
N LYS A 17 17.67 1.07 -26.02
CA LYS A 17 17.21 -0.04 -25.19
C LYS A 17 16.99 0.41 -23.74
N ASN A 18 17.95 1.14 -23.17
CA ASN A 18 17.88 1.63 -21.80
C ASN A 18 16.75 2.66 -21.63
N ASN A 19 16.56 3.56 -22.60
CA ASN A 19 15.44 4.52 -22.57
C ASN A 19 14.08 3.81 -22.61
N ARG A 20 13.93 2.75 -23.42
CA ARG A 20 12.71 1.95 -23.43
C ARG A 20 12.46 1.27 -22.08
N ALA A 21 13.49 0.70 -21.48
CA ALA A 21 13.40 0.10 -20.15
C ALA A 21 13.01 1.13 -19.10
N LEU A 22 13.63 2.32 -19.11
CA LEU A 22 13.32 3.41 -18.20
C LEU A 22 11.85 3.84 -18.31
N VAL A 23 11.36 4.08 -19.53
CA VAL A 23 9.96 4.48 -19.75
C VAL A 23 9.01 3.38 -19.26
N SER A 24 9.31 2.11 -19.53
CA SER A 24 8.51 0.99 -19.04
C SER A 24 8.48 0.93 -17.51
N THR A 25 9.63 1.12 -16.85
CA THR A 25 9.70 1.16 -15.38
C THR A 25 8.93 2.36 -14.82
N GLN A 26 9.06 3.54 -15.43
CA GLN A 26 8.31 4.73 -15.02
C GLN A 26 6.81 4.51 -15.14
N MET A 27 6.34 3.94 -16.25
CA MET A 27 4.93 3.60 -16.42
C MET A 27 4.46 2.64 -15.33
N ARG A 28 5.26 1.62 -15.02
CA ARG A 28 4.93 0.67 -13.96
C ARG A 28 4.86 1.31 -12.58
N ILE A 29 5.74 2.27 -12.29
CA ILE A 29 5.69 3.06 -11.05
C ILE A 29 4.39 3.86 -10.99
N TYR A 30 4.01 4.55 -12.08
CA TYR A 30 2.76 5.31 -12.14
C TYR A 30 1.54 4.44 -11.90
N GLU A 31 1.46 3.26 -12.55
CA GLU A 31 0.37 2.30 -12.33
C GLU A 31 0.28 1.86 -10.87
N LEU A 32 1.42 1.59 -10.22
CA LEU A 32 1.45 1.20 -8.81
C LEU A 32 1.02 2.34 -7.89
N LEU A 33 1.46 3.58 -8.17
CA LEU A 33 1.06 4.76 -7.40
C LEU A 33 -0.45 5.04 -7.54
N GLU A 34 -0.98 4.94 -8.76
CA GLU A 34 -2.42 5.07 -9.02
C GLU A 34 -3.22 4.00 -8.28
N PHE A 35 -2.73 2.75 -8.29
CA PHE A 35 -3.35 1.65 -7.56
C PHE A 35 -3.32 1.83 -6.03
N ILE A 36 -2.23 2.36 -5.48
CA ILE A 36 -2.05 2.53 -4.02
C ILE A 36 -2.77 3.77 -3.47
N SER A 37 -2.92 4.82 -4.27
CA SER A 37 -3.46 6.12 -3.86
C SER A 37 -4.81 6.05 -3.10
N PRO A 38 -5.82 5.26 -3.52
CA PRO A 38 -7.06 5.12 -2.76
C PRO A 38 -6.86 4.51 -1.36
N PHE A 39 -5.93 3.56 -1.22
CA PHE A 39 -5.62 2.93 0.06
C PHE A 39 -4.91 3.92 1.00
N GLU A 40 -3.98 4.71 0.48
CA GLU A 40 -3.32 5.78 1.25
C GLU A 40 -4.32 6.83 1.72
N LEU A 41 -5.27 7.23 0.87
CA LEU A 41 -6.30 8.19 1.23
C LEU A 41 -7.18 7.68 2.38
N VAL A 42 -7.59 6.41 2.33
CA VAL A 42 -8.35 5.77 3.41
C VAL A 42 -7.51 5.64 4.68
N PHE A 43 -6.27 5.18 4.55
CA PHE A 43 -5.37 4.98 5.69
C PHE A 43 -5.04 6.31 6.39
N ASN A 44 -4.84 7.38 5.63
CA ASN A 44 -4.54 8.70 6.17
C ASN A 44 -5.69 9.32 6.97
N ARG A 45 -6.94 8.88 6.75
CA ARG A 45 -8.11 9.31 7.53
C ARG A 45 -8.22 8.60 8.90
N LEU A 46 -7.48 7.52 9.13
CA LEU A 46 -7.44 6.84 10.42
C LEU A 46 -6.69 7.68 11.45
N THR A 47 -7.07 7.57 12.73
CA THR A 47 -6.29 8.16 13.81
C THR A 47 -4.97 7.41 13.99
N ASP A 48 -3.98 8.03 14.64
CA ASP A 48 -2.68 7.37 14.88
C ASP A 48 -2.81 6.07 15.68
N GLU A 49 -3.76 6.00 16.61
CA GLU A 49 -4.07 4.78 17.37
C GLU A 49 -4.64 3.69 16.44
N GLU A 50 -5.53 4.07 15.52
CA GLU A 50 -6.12 3.15 14.53
C GLU A 50 -5.08 2.68 13.51
N LYS A 51 -4.18 3.56 13.06
CA LYS A 51 -3.04 3.22 12.19
C LYS A 51 -2.12 2.20 12.86
N LYS A 52 -1.66 2.47 14.10
CA LYS A 52 -0.83 1.54 14.88
C LYS A 52 -1.48 0.17 15.05
N LEU A 53 -2.79 0.14 15.29
CA LEU A 53 -3.54 -1.10 15.43
C LEU A 53 -3.59 -1.90 14.11
N ILE A 54 -3.83 -1.24 12.98
CA ILE A 54 -3.91 -1.88 11.66
C ILE A 54 -2.53 -2.34 11.19
N GLU A 55 -1.50 -1.50 11.29
CA GLU A 55 -0.12 -1.87 10.98
C GLU A 55 0.33 -3.04 11.85
N GLY A 56 0.13 -2.95 13.16
CA GLY A 56 0.47 -4.04 14.08
C GLY A 56 -0.25 -5.34 13.71
N LYS A 57 -1.50 -5.27 13.25
CA LYS A 57 -2.26 -6.47 12.89
C LYS A 57 -1.88 -7.07 11.54
N TYR A 58 -1.71 -6.25 10.50
CA TYR A 58 -1.59 -6.72 9.12
C TYR A 58 -0.17 -6.68 8.57
N LEU A 59 0.66 -5.73 9.02
CA LEU A 59 2.07 -5.64 8.64
C LEU A 59 2.95 -6.51 9.55
N LEU A 60 2.74 -6.43 10.86
CA LEU A 60 3.56 -7.14 11.85
C LEU A 60 2.95 -8.46 12.34
N ASN A 61 1.74 -8.78 11.86
CA ASN A 61 0.98 -9.98 12.21
C ASN A 61 0.83 -10.25 13.73
N LEU A 62 0.69 -9.19 14.53
CA LEU A 62 0.57 -9.30 15.98
C LEU A 62 -0.79 -9.89 16.39
N SER A 63 -0.78 -10.60 17.52
CA SER A 63 -2.00 -11.07 18.18
C SER A 63 -2.76 -9.90 18.81
N ASN A 64 -4.07 -10.09 19.05
CA ASN A 64 -4.86 -9.06 19.75
C ASN A 64 -4.33 -8.80 21.18
N TYR A 65 -3.72 -9.80 21.82
CA TYR A 65 -3.09 -9.67 23.13
C TYR A 65 -1.86 -8.75 23.06
N GLN A 66 -0.95 -8.99 22.12
CA GLN A 66 0.23 -8.11 21.92
C GLN A 66 -0.18 -6.67 21.56
N LEU A 67 -1.21 -6.52 20.74
CA LEU A 67 -1.76 -5.19 20.41
C LEU A 67 -2.39 -4.50 21.62
N ALA A 68 -3.04 -5.27 22.49
CA ALA A 68 -3.60 -4.75 23.73
C ALA A 68 -2.50 -4.23 24.67
N ASP A 69 -1.39 -4.96 24.78
CA ASP A 69 -0.23 -4.53 25.55
C ASP A 69 0.40 -3.25 24.97
N ILE A 70 0.62 -3.19 23.65
CA ILE A 70 1.22 -2.02 22.97
C ILE A 70 0.33 -0.77 23.09
N LEU A 71 -0.99 -0.95 23.00
CA LEU A 71 -1.97 0.15 23.08
C LEU A 71 -2.43 0.41 24.52
N HIS A 72 -1.83 -0.27 25.51
CA HIS A 72 -2.17 -0.18 26.93
C HIS A 72 -3.68 -0.27 27.19
N CYS A 73 -4.31 -1.28 26.61
CA CYS A 73 -5.75 -1.48 26.70
C CYS A 73 -6.13 -2.97 26.83
N SER A 74 -7.43 -3.28 26.91
CA SER A 74 -7.89 -4.67 26.94
C SER A 74 -7.99 -5.26 25.54
N GLU A 75 -7.79 -6.57 25.43
CA GLU A 75 -7.98 -7.31 24.17
C GLU A 75 -9.40 -7.11 23.59
N LYS A 76 -10.40 -7.01 24.48
CA LYS A 76 -11.77 -6.68 24.09
C LYS A 76 -11.85 -5.33 23.38
N ARG A 77 -11.16 -4.30 23.89
CA ARG A 77 -11.11 -2.97 23.25
C ARG A 77 -10.44 -3.05 21.87
N VAL A 78 -9.34 -3.79 21.73
CA VAL A 78 -8.68 -4.02 20.42
C VAL A 78 -9.66 -4.65 19.42
N ARG A 79 -10.39 -5.70 19.81
CA ARG A 79 -11.39 -6.35 18.94
C ARG A 79 -12.50 -5.38 18.51
N THR A 80 -13.01 -4.57 19.45
CA THR A 80 -14.02 -3.54 19.14
C THR A 80 -13.47 -2.45 18.21
N MET A 81 -12.25 -1.98 18.46
CA MET A 81 -11.59 -0.99 17.60
C MET A 81 -11.40 -1.52 16.19
N LYS A 82 -10.94 -2.77 16.01
CA LYS A 82 -10.83 -3.40 14.69
C LYS A 82 -12.15 -3.40 13.94
N LYS A 83 -13.24 -3.84 14.58
CA LYS A 83 -14.58 -3.83 13.97
C LYS A 83 -15.00 -2.41 13.57
N ARG A 84 -14.78 -1.43 14.46
CA ARG A 84 -15.10 -0.03 14.19
C ARG A 84 -14.31 0.52 13.00
N ILE A 85 -13.02 0.20 12.89
CA ILE A 85 -12.18 0.62 11.77
C ILE A 85 -12.70 0.04 10.46
N ILE A 86 -13.03 -1.25 10.41
CA ILE A 86 -13.60 -1.90 9.22
C ILE A 86 -14.90 -1.22 8.80
N LEU A 87 -15.79 -0.94 9.76
CA LEU A 87 -17.06 -0.23 9.49
C LEU A 87 -16.83 1.19 8.98
N LYS A 88 -15.90 1.95 9.57
CA LYS A 88 -15.51 3.29 9.10
C LYS A 88 -15.02 3.26 7.65
N ILE A 89 -14.15 2.30 7.32
CA ILE A 89 -13.60 2.15 5.98
C ILE A 89 -14.72 1.80 4.99
N ALA A 90 -15.61 0.87 5.35
CA ALA A 90 -16.76 0.51 4.51
C ALA A 90 -17.68 1.70 4.25
N ASP A 91 -17.98 2.50 5.28
CA ASP A 91 -18.79 3.72 5.17
C ASP A 91 -18.14 4.75 4.24
N TRP A 92 -16.83 4.97 4.35
CA TRP A 92 -16.10 5.87 3.43
C TRP A 92 -16.09 5.40 1.98
N LEU A 93 -16.21 4.09 1.76
CA LEU A 93 -16.31 3.48 0.43
C LEU A 93 -17.77 3.40 -0.07
N GLY A 94 -18.74 3.94 0.68
CA GLY A 94 -20.16 3.87 0.34
C GLY A 94 -20.76 2.46 0.42
N LYS A 95 -20.08 1.52 1.09
CA LYS A 95 -20.55 0.15 1.30
C LYS A 95 -21.34 0.07 2.60
N HIS A 96 -22.63 0.39 2.52
CA HIS A 96 -23.51 0.49 3.69
C HIS A 96 -24.17 -0.83 4.10
N ASP A 97 -23.97 -1.94 3.37
CA ASP A 97 -24.64 -3.21 3.67
C ASP A 97 -23.82 -4.11 4.60
N ALA A 98 -24.30 -4.28 5.84
CA ALA A 98 -23.68 -5.14 6.84
C ALA A 98 -23.66 -6.63 6.44
N LYS A 99 -24.48 -7.04 5.46
CA LYS A 99 -24.45 -8.38 4.86
C LYS A 99 -23.23 -8.60 3.95
N GLU A 100 -22.67 -7.55 3.34
CA GLU A 100 -21.47 -7.64 2.49
C GLU A 100 -20.17 -7.66 3.31
N LEU A 101 -20.23 -7.23 4.58
CA LEU A 101 -19.09 -7.10 5.49
C LEU A 101 -18.94 -8.29 6.45
N ALA A 102 -19.66 -9.40 6.20
CA ALA A 102 -19.57 -10.62 7.00
C ALA A 102 -18.18 -11.28 6.82
N ILE A 103 -17.26 -10.93 7.72
CA ILE A 103 -15.98 -11.62 7.98
C ILE A 103 -16.10 -12.39 9.29
#